data_AF-A0A4Q0MHG5-F1
#
_entry.id   AF-A0A4Q0MHG5-F1
#
_cell.length_a   1.000
_cell.length_b   1.000
_cell.length_c   1.000
_cell.angle_alpha   90.00
_cell.angle_beta   90.00
_cell.angle_gamma   90.00
#
_symmetry.space_group_name_H-M   'P 1'
#
loop_
_entity.id
_entity.type
_entity.pdbx_description
1 polymer ?
#
loop_
_entity_poly.entity_id
_entity_poly.type
_entity_poly.pdbx_seq_one_letter_code
_entity_poly.pdbx_strand_id
1 'polypeptide(L)'
;MKDKAKLYNSVPRDQTVVFLRKLFATHEELLYELAPKGFERSIYYYVHHPSLPEAYTEYRCMRIKNYRVAKMLKLRYIFQPLISFDDFAKTYVHAPAHPRREMLRLLGMKIKEVCCSSGIVHNRRGECYLHHESENVRNDIIYNAYVDLIDDTTLGNDQILATTDNYMNYDYYHVYYCIFRFLKAEKADWHFHPDYLIFLKGLETELENEESRDFETYDAESAVLNQIKAASFKEESDEDFEGHGFLNFQDELEHEKENPSAMVRAYYDVYGKWPEGFPPKAEEY
;
A
#
# COMPACT_ATOMS: atom_id res chain seq x y z
N MET A 1 10.28 28.22 0.37
CA MET A 1 9.60 27.12 -0.36
C MET A 1 8.28 27.59 -0.99
N LYS A 2 8.29 28.53 -1.95
CA LYS A 2 7.06 29.08 -2.56
C LYS A 2 6.81 28.73 -4.04
N ASP A 3 7.64 27.88 -4.67
CA ASP A 3 7.58 27.68 -6.14
C ASP A 3 7.70 26.23 -6.65
N LYS A 4 7.58 25.21 -5.79
CA LYS A 4 7.67 23.79 -6.24
C LYS A 4 6.33 23.08 -6.43
N ALA A 5 5.20 23.75 -6.27
CA ALA A 5 3.95 23.30 -6.87
C ALA A 5 3.90 23.71 -8.34
N LYS A 6 4.87 23.27 -9.16
CA LYS A 6 4.58 23.06 -10.58
C LYS A 6 3.56 21.93 -10.58
N LEU A 7 2.28 22.30 -10.51
CA LEU A 7 1.16 21.37 -10.63
C LEU A 7 1.44 20.52 -11.86
N TYR A 8 1.74 19.25 -11.64
CA TYR A 8 1.80 18.33 -12.75
C TYR A 8 0.41 18.33 -13.38
N ASN A 9 0.34 18.51 -14.69
CA ASN A 9 -0.92 18.38 -15.38
C ASN A 9 -1.37 16.93 -15.27
N SER A 10 -2.56 16.68 -14.72
CA SER A 10 -3.10 15.33 -14.64
C SER A 10 -3.62 14.88 -16.01
N VAL A 11 -3.35 13.62 -16.35
CA VAL A 11 -3.99 12.97 -17.50
C VAL A 11 -5.50 12.89 -17.24
N PRO A 12 -6.37 13.22 -18.21
CA PRO A 12 -7.81 13.09 -18.05
C PRO A 12 -8.22 11.70 -17.57
N ARG A 13 -9.28 11.67 -16.74
CA ARG A 13 -9.74 10.45 -16.06
C ARG A 13 -10.04 9.30 -17.03
N ASP A 14 -10.75 9.58 -18.11
CA ASP A 14 -11.09 8.63 -19.17
C ASP A 14 -9.84 8.03 -19.83
N GLN A 15 -8.84 8.87 -20.11
CA GLN A 15 -7.56 8.41 -20.68
C GLN A 15 -6.77 7.57 -19.68
N THR A 16 -6.82 7.90 -18.39
CA THR A 16 -6.21 7.08 -17.32
C THR A 16 -6.90 5.72 -17.22
N VAL A 17 -8.24 5.66 -17.29
CA VAL A 17 -8.98 4.40 -17.31
C VAL A 17 -8.58 3.54 -18.51
N VAL A 18 -8.49 4.12 -19.71
CA VAL A 18 -8.05 3.40 -20.93
C VAL A 18 -6.62 2.88 -20.76
N PHE A 19 -5.72 3.69 -20.22
CA PHE A 19 -4.34 3.29 -19.94
C PHE A 19 -4.27 2.09 -18.98
N LEU A 20 -4.93 2.19 -17.83
CA LEU A 20 -4.96 1.11 -16.84
C LEU A 20 -5.64 -0.16 -17.39
N ARG A 21 -6.68 -0.02 -18.22
CA ARG A 21 -7.34 -1.17 -18.86
C ARG A 21 -6.39 -1.95 -19.75
N LYS A 22 -5.49 -1.28 -20.47
CA LYS A 22 -4.44 -1.96 -21.25
C LYS A 22 -3.47 -2.72 -20.34
N LEU A 23 -3.08 -2.15 -19.20
CA LEU A 23 -2.27 -2.85 -18.21
C LEU A 23 -2.99 -4.10 -17.72
N PHE A 24 -4.27 -3.99 -17.33
CA PHE A 24 -5.04 -5.12 -16.81
C PHE A 24 -5.28 -6.21 -17.85
N ALA A 25 -5.31 -5.88 -19.14
CA ALA A 25 -5.35 -6.87 -20.20
C ALA A 25 -4.10 -7.77 -20.28
N THR A 26 -3.00 -7.39 -19.61
CA THR A 26 -1.77 -8.22 -19.50
C THR A 26 -1.86 -9.31 -18.42
N HIS A 27 -2.99 -9.42 -17.69
CA HIS A 27 -3.13 -10.35 -16.55
C HIS A 27 -2.82 -11.82 -16.87
N GLU A 28 -3.00 -12.24 -18.13
CA GLU A 28 -2.89 -13.64 -18.55
C GLU A 28 -1.43 -14.00 -18.78
N GLU A 29 -0.68 -13.10 -19.43
CA GLU A 29 0.78 -13.19 -19.54
C GLU A 29 1.40 -13.19 -18.14
N LEU A 30 0.98 -12.27 -17.27
CA LEU A 30 1.47 -12.21 -15.90
C LEU A 30 1.15 -13.49 -15.11
N LEU A 31 -0.07 -14.03 -15.23
CA LEU A 31 -0.44 -15.28 -14.57
C LEU A 31 0.46 -16.45 -15.03
N TYR A 32 0.74 -16.52 -16.33
CA TYR A 32 1.62 -17.55 -16.88
C TYR A 32 3.07 -17.38 -16.39
N GLU A 33 3.58 -16.16 -16.32
CA GLU A 33 4.93 -15.84 -15.84
C GLU A 33 5.09 -16.13 -14.33
N LEU A 34 4.14 -15.69 -13.49
CA LEU A 34 4.23 -15.80 -12.04
C LEU A 34 3.87 -17.18 -11.50
N ALA A 35 3.00 -17.90 -12.22
CA ALA A 35 2.46 -19.18 -11.76
C ALA A 35 2.50 -20.27 -12.85
N PRO A 36 3.67 -20.58 -13.43
CA PRO A 36 3.79 -21.54 -14.54
C PRO A 36 3.38 -22.97 -14.14
N LYS A 37 3.32 -23.27 -12.84
CA LYS A 37 2.90 -24.57 -12.28
C LYS A 37 1.47 -24.57 -11.73
N GLY A 38 0.69 -23.52 -11.99
CA GLY A 38 -0.63 -23.28 -11.41
C GLY A 38 -0.58 -22.23 -10.29
N PHE A 39 -1.64 -21.43 -10.19
CA PHE A 39 -1.73 -20.28 -9.29
C PHE A 39 -1.64 -20.69 -7.82
N GLU A 40 -2.29 -21.79 -7.45
CA GLU A 40 -2.31 -22.37 -6.10
C GLU A 40 -0.93 -22.84 -5.61
N ARG A 41 0.04 -22.95 -6.53
CA ARG A 41 1.44 -23.26 -6.21
C ARG A 41 2.35 -22.04 -6.23
N SER A 42 1.82 -20.86 -6.53
CA SER A 42 2.56 -19.60 -6.54
C SER A 42 2.58 -18.97 -5.15
N ILE A 43 3.60 -18.15 -4.86
CA ILE A 43 3.65 -17.38 -3.61
C ILE A 43 2.48 -16.39 -3.50
N TYR A 44 1.92 -15.96 -4.64
CA TYR A 44 0.83 -15.00 -4.71
C TYR A 44 -0.52 -15.61 -4.35
N TYR A 45 -0.65 -16.94 -4.30
CA TYR A 45 -1.82 -17.59 -3.72
C TYR A 45 -2.03 -17.16 -2.28
N TYR A 46 -0.96 -17.14 -1.47
CA TYR A 46 -1.03 -16.78 -0.06
C TYR A 46 -1.32 -15.28 0.19
N VAL A 47 -1.23 -14.44 -0.85
CA VAL A 47 -1.67 -13.03 -0.77
C VAL A 47 -3.20 -12.96 -0.61
N HIS A 48 -3.93 -13.88 -1.23
CA HIS A 48 -5.40 -13.89 -1.25
C HIS A 48 -6.02 -15.00 -0.40
N HIS A 49 -5.25 -16.06 -0.13
CA HIS A 49 -5.68 -17.25 0.59
C HIS A 49 -4.83 -17.41 1.85
N PRO A 50 -5.12 -16.63 2.91
CA PRO A 50 -4.40 -16.76 4.17
C PRO A 50 -4.53 -18.19 4.70
N SER A 51 -3.47 -18.68 5.33
CA SER A 51 -3.52 -19.92 6.11
C SER A 51 -4.56 -19.82 7.23
N LEU A 52 -5.03 -20.97 7.73
CA LEU A 52 -6.00 -21.00 8.84
C LEU A 52 -5.55 -20.15 10.07
N PRO A 53 -4.28 -20.20 10.53
CA PRO A 53 -3.79 -19.31 11.58
C PRO A 53 -3.86 -17.81 11.23
N GLU A 54 -3.51 -17.45 9.99
CA GLU A 54 -3.58 -16.06 9.51
C GLU A 54 -5.03 -15.58 9.43
N ALA A 55 -5.94 -16.39 8.89
CA ALA A 55 -7.37 -16.10 8.82
C ALA A 55 -8.00 -15.91 10.22
N TYR A 56 -7.57 -16.72 11.20
CA TYR A 56 -8.02 -16.56 12.58
C TYR A 56 -7.47 -15.28 13.22
N THR A 57 -6.21 -14.92 12.91
CA THR A 57 -5.61 -13.65 13.34
C THR A 57 -6.37 -12.47 12.74
N GLU A 58 -6.65 -12.50 11.44
CA GLU A 58 -7.45 -11.48 10.76
C GLU A 58 -8.85 -11.34 11.37
N TYR A 59 -9.54 -12.47 11.66
CA TYR A 59 -10.81 -12.48 12.37
C TYR A 59 -10.74 -11.73 13.71
N ARG A 60 -9.70 -11.97 14.52
CA ARG A 60 -9.51 -11.27 15.80
C ARG A 60 -9.27 -9.78 15.59
N CYS A 61 -8.42 -9.41 14.64
CA CYS A 61 -8.14 -8.02 14.28
C CYS A 61 -9.40 -7.29 13.80
N MET A 62 -10.22 -7.92 12.96
CA MET A 62 -11.48 -7.36 12.47
C MET A 62 -12.51 -7.15 13.57
N ARG A 63 -12.60 -8.05 14.57
CA ARG A 63 -13.45 -7.81 15.75
C ARG A 63 -13.05 -6.54 16.49
N ILE A 64 -11.75 -6.33 16.71
CA ILE A 64 -11.22 -5.14 17.38
C ILE A 64 -11.49 -3.89 16.53
N LYS A 65 -11.20 -3.95 15.23
CA LYS A 65 -11.45 -2.83 14.29
C LYS A 65 -12.93 -2.43 14.27
N ASN A 66 -13.83 -3.40 14.15
CA ASN A 66 -15.28 -3.15 14.12
C ASN A 66 -15.78 -2.53 15.42
N TYR A 67 -15.27 -2.99 16.57
CA TYR A 67 -15.56 -2.35 17.85
C TYR A 67 -15.07 -0.89 17.89
N ARG A 68 -13.84 -0.63 17.46
CA ARG A 68 -13.26 0.73 17.43
C ARG A 68 -14.07 1.66 16.53
N VAL A 69 -14.43 1.21 15.33
CA VAL A 69 -15.27 1.96 14.39
C VAL A 69 -16.65 2.24 14.99
N ALA A 70 -17.31 1.24 15.57
CA ALA A 70 -18.61 1.43 16.20
C ALA A 70 -18.53 2.43 17.37
N LYS A 71 -17.49 2.36 18.22
CA LYS A 71 -17.25 3.33 19.29
C LYS A 71 -17.05 4.74 18.75
N MET A 72 -16.22 4.90 17.71
CA MET A 72 -15.95 6.18 17.04
C MET A 72 -17.23 6.80 16.47
N LEU A 73 -18.06 5.99 15.82
CA LEU A 73 -19.34 6.40 15.24
C LEU A 73 -20.48 6.47 16.27
N LYS A 74 -20.20 6.26 17.57
CA LYS A 74 -21.18 6.20 18.66
C LYS A 74 -22.32 5.20 18.41
N LEU A 75 -22.03 4.13 17.69
CA LEU A 75 -22.95 3.03 17.41
C LEU A 75 -22.90 2.00 18.54
N ARG A 76 -24.05 1.38 18.83
CA ARG A 76 -24.10 0.25 19.76
C ARG A 76 -23.39 -0.95 19.14
N TYR A 77 -22.28 -1.36 19.71
CA TYR A 77 -21.57 -2.59 19.31
C TYR A 77 -21.91 -3.74 20.27
N ILE A 78 -22.38 -4.86 19.72
CA ILE A 78 -22.59 -6.09 20.49
C ILE A 78 -21.38 -6.98 20.24
N PHE A 79 -20.52 -7.11 21.25
CA PHE A 79 -19.40 -8.05 21.19
C PHE A 79 -19.93 -9.48 21.17
N GLN A 80 -19.85 -10.12 20.00
CA GLN A 80 -20.05 -11.56 19.89
C GLN A 80 -18.97 -12.29 20.70
N PRO A 81 -19.27 -13.43 21.34
CA PRO A 81 -18.26 -14.27 21.97
C PRO A 81 -17.10 -14.56 21.02
N LEU A 82 -15.87 -14.58 21.56
CA LEU A 82 -14.70 -14.96 20.77
C LEU A 82 -14.83 -16.45 20.43
N ILE A 83 -14.84 -16.76 19.13
CA ILE A 83 -14.77 -18.14 18.65
C ILE A 83 -13.36 -18.66 18.96
N SER A 84 -13.26 -19.86 19.53
CA SER A 84 -11.96 -20.50 19.79
C SER A 84 -11.25 -20.83 18.47
N PHE A 85 -9.93 -21.04 18.49
CA PHE A 85 -9.22 -21.48 17.29
C PHE A 85 -9.79 -22.81 16.75
N ASP A 86 -10.03 -23.77 17.64
CA ASP A 86 -10.56 -25.10 17.27
C ASP A 86 -11.96 -25.01 16.66
N ASP A 87 -12.82 -24.12 17.17
CA ASP A 87 -14.16 -23.95 16.62
C ASP A 87 -14.15 -23.16 15.31
N PHE A 88 -13.24 -22.18 15.18
CA PHE A 88 -13.04 -21.46 13.92
C PHE A 88 -12.55 -22.42 12.83
N ALA A 89 -11.60 -23.30 13.17
CA ALA A 89 -11.05 -24.31 12.27
C ALA A 89 -12.11 -25.27 11.72
N LYS A 90 -13.13 -25.63 12.51
CA LYS A 90 -14.24 -26.51 12.08
C LYS A 90 -15.13 -25.86 11.02
N THR A 91 -15.24 -24.53 11.03
CA THR A 91 -16.11 -23.77 10.12
C THR A 91 -15.36 -23.09 9.00
N TYR A 92 -14.03 -23.04 9.09
CA TYR A 92 -13.19 -22.36 8.12
C TYR A 92 -13.16 -23.14 6.80
N VAL A 93 -13.58 -22.47 5.73
CA VAL A 93 -13.51 -22.98 4.36
C VAL A 93 -12.68 -22.00 3.57
N HIS A 94 -11.59 -22.47 2.97
CA HIS A 94 -10.81 -21.66 2.05
C HIS A 94 -11.71 -21.21 0.90
N ALA A 95 -11.65 -19.92 0.57
CA ALA A 95 -12.30 -19.42 -0.64
C ALA A 95 -11.72 -20.15 -1.86
N PRO A 96 -12.53 -20.48 -2.87
CA PRO A 96 -12.00 -21.03 -4.11
C PRO A 96 -11.05 -20.02 -4.77
N ALA A 97 -9.96 -20.51 -5.35
CA ALA A 97 -9.06 -19.66 -6.11
C ALA A 97 -9.74 -19.14 -7.38
N HIS A 98 -9.56 -17.86 -7.65
CA HIS A 98 -9.97 -17.21 -8.89
C HIS A 98 -8.77 -16.55 -9.55
N PRO A 99 -7.84 -17.31 -10.17
CA PRO A 99 -6.52 -16.81 -10.57
C PRO A 99 -6.55 -15.54 -11.42
N ARG A 100 -7.47 -15.43 -12.38
CA ARG A 100 -7.64 -14.24 -13.22
C ARG A 100 -8.00 -13.00 -12.38
N ARG A 101 -9.00 -13.14 -11.51
CA ARG A 101 -9.48 -12.05 -10.63
C ARG A 101 -8.42 -11.66 -9.61
N GLU A 102 -7.74 -12.63 -9.05
CA GLU A 102 -6.68 -12.41 -8.06
C GLU A 102 -5.46 -11.73 -8.70
N MET A 103 -5.12 -12.10 -9.94
CA MET A 103 -4.05 -11.43 -10.69
C MET A 103 -4.41 -9.98 -11.04
N LEU A 104 -5.65 -9.72 -11.44
CA LEU A 104 -6.17 -8.37 -11.63
C LEU A 104 -6.08 -7.53 -10.35
N ARG A 105 -6.44 -8.13 -9.22
CA ARG A 105 -6.34 -7.48 -7.90
C ARG A 105 -4.90 -7.17 -7.55
N LEU A 106 -3.98 -8.12 -7.77
CA LEU A 106 -2.55 -7.94 -7.53
C LEU A 106 -1.98 -6.80 -8.38
N LEU A 107 -2.30 -6.75 -9.68
CA LEU A 107 -1.96 -5.63 -10.56
C LEU A 107 -2.55 -4.31 -10.04
N GLY A 108 -3.80 -4.30 -9.61
CA GLY A 108 -4.50 -3.10 -9.13
C GLY A 108 -3.87 -2.52 -7.87
N MET A 109 -3.52 -3.38 -6.92
CA MET A 109 -2.79 -3.00 -5.71
C MET A 109 -1.41 -2.42 -6.06
N LYS A 110 -0.68 -3.06 -6.97
CA LYS A 110 0.72 -2.68 -7.25
C LYS A 110 0.84 -1.49 -8.19
N ILE A 111 -0.07 -1.30 -9.15
CA ILE A 111 -0.09 -0.06 -9.96
C ILE A 111 -0.47 1.16 -9.13
N LYS A 112 -1.36 0.98 -8.14
CA LYS A 112 -1.66 2.03 -7.18
C LYS A 112 -0.40 2.46 -6.44
N GLU A 113 0.35 1.52 -5.89
CA GLU A 113 1.61 1.80 -5.20
C GLU A 113 2.61 2.57 -6.10
N VAL A 114 2.81 2.10 -7.34
CA VAL A 114 3.68 2.74 -8.33
C VAL A 114 3.25 4.17 -8.69
N CYS A 115 1.95 4.42 -8.85
CA CYS A 115 1.43 5.72 -9.27
C CYS A 115 1.14 6.70 -8.13
N CYS A 116 1.02 6.21 -6.89
CA CYS A 116 0.37 6.96 -5.82
C CYS A 116 1.17 7.06 -4.53
N SER A 117 2.05 6.10 -4.22
CA SER A 117 2.67 5.99 -2.89
C SER A 117 4.19 5.96 -2.94
N SER A 118 4.77 5.40 -4.00
CA SER A 118 6.23 5.25 -4.16
C SER A 118 6.81 6.16 -5.25
N GLY A 119 5.95 6.82 -6.03
CA GLY A 119 6.39 7.72 -7.07
C GLY A 119 5.26 8.23 -7.96
N ILE A 120 5.65 8.82 -9.09
CA ILE A 120 4.77 9.51 -10.02
C ILE A 120 5.01 8.95 -11.42
N VAL A 121 3.94 8.55 -12.11
CA VAL A 121 4.02 8.06 -13.50
C VAL A 121 3.64 9.18 -14.45
N HIS A 122 4.56 9.54 -15.36
CA HIS A 122 4.39 10.55 -16.38
C HIS A 122 4.18 9.91 -17.75
N ASN A 123 3.26 10.44 -18.54
CA ASN A 123 3.17 10.11 -19.96
C ASN A 123 4.25 10.88 -20.76
N ARG A 124 4.36 10.61 -22.07
CA ARG A 124 5.29 11.30 -22.99
C ARG A 124 5.15 12.84 -23.06
N ARG A 125 4.05 13.40 -22.56
CA ARG A 125 3.80 14.86 -22.50
C ARG A 125 4.17 15.46 -21.14
N GLY A 126 4.63 14.63 -20.20
CA GLY A 126 4.90 15.02 -18.81
C GLY A 126 3.66 15.08 -17.93
N GLU A 127 2.48 14.67 -18.43
CA GLU A 127 1.24 14.63 -17.65
C GLU A 127 1.22 13.40 -16.74
N CYS A 128 0.67 13.52 -15.53
CA CYS A 128 0.70 12.45 -14.52
C CYS A 128 -0.55 11.58 -14.52
N TYR A 129 -0.36 10.28 -14.33
CA TYR A 129 -1.43 9.34 -14.02
C TYR A 129 -1.67 9.27 -12.51
N LEU A 130 -2.93 9.37 -12.09
CA LEU A 130 -3.42 9.17 -10.71
C LEU A 130 -2.86 10.11 -9.61
N HIS A 131 -1.89 10.95 -9.93
CA HIS A 131 -1.30 11.92 -9.00
C HIS A 131 -2.31 13.03 -8.64
N HIS A 132 -2.28 13.50 -7.39
CA HIS A 132 -3.16 14.52 -6.79
C HIS A 132 -4.64 14.15 -6.57
N GLU A 133 -5.10 13.00 -7.03
CA GLU A 133 -6.48 12.58 -6.77
C GLU A 133 -6.66 12.15 -5.30
N SER A 134 -7.87 12.28 -4.77
CA SER A 134 -8.18 11.67 -3.47
C SER A 134 -8.13 10.14 -3.57
N GLU A 135 -7.82 9.47 -2.46
CA GLU A 135 -7.76 8.01 -2.38
C GLU A 135 -9.01 7.32 -2.96
N ASN A 136 -10.20 7.85 -2.65
CA ASN A 136 -11.47 7.34 -3.17
C ASN A 136 -11.57 7.48 -4.69
N VAL A 137 -11.13 8.61 -5.26
CA VAL A 137 -11.14 8.83 -6.70
C VAL A 137 -10.13 7.92 -7.41
N ARG A 138 -8.92 7.74 -6.85
CA ARG A 138 -7.93 6.80 -7.38
C ARG A 138 -8.49 5.38 -7.42
N ASN A 139 -9.10 4.94 -6.32
CA ASN A 139 -9.70 3.62 -6.22
C ASN A 139 -10.83 3.43 -7.24
N ASP A 140 -11.67 4.44 -7.44
CA ASP A 140 -12.75 4.43 -8.44
C ASP A 140 -12.23 4.40 -9.89
N ILE A 141 -11.13 5.11 -10.18
CA ILE A 141 -10.48 5.08 -11.51
C ILE A 141 -9.91 3.69 -11.79
N ILE A 142 -9.15 3.14 -10.84
CA ILE A 142 -8.58 1.80 -10.95
C ILE A 142 -9.70 0.77 -11.10
N TYR A 143 -10.77 0.90 -10.31
CA TYR A 143 -11.94 0.03 -10.40
C TYR A 143 -12.56 0.02 -11.80
N ASN A 144 -12.87 1.20 -12.33
CA ASN A 144 -13.49 1.33 -13.65
C ASN A 144 -12.59 0.84 -14.81
N ALA A 145 -11.28 0.77 -14.60
CA ALA A 145 -10.36 0.21 -15.58
C ALA A 145 -10.41 -1.32 -15.67
N TYR A 146 -10.79 -2.01 -14.60
CA TYR A 146 -10.76 -3.48 -14.54
C TYR A 146 -12.14 -4.14 -14.38
N VAL A 147 -13.20 -3.39 -14.02
CA VAL A 147 -14.56 -3.93 -13.81
C VAL A 147 -15.10 -4.70 -15.03
N ASP A 148 -14.76 -4.27 -16.24
CA ASP A 148 -15.16 -4.95 -17.49
C ASP A 148 -14.40 -6.28 -17.72
N LEU A 149 -13.35 -6.55 -16.94
CA LEU A 149 -12.51 -7.74 -17.04
C LEU A 149 -12.86 -8.80 -15.98
N ILE A 150 -13.78 -8.50 -15.06
CA ILE A 150 -14.29 -9.45 -14.09
C ILE A 150 -15.70 -9.91 -14.46
N ASP A 151 -15.93 -11.21 -14.36
CA ASP A 151 -17.25 -11.83 -14.63
C ASP A 151 -18.22 -11.69 -13.45
N ASP A 152 -17.80 -11.05 -12.35
CA ASP A 152 -18.53 -10.99 -11.08
C ASP A 152 -18.75 -9.54 -10.62
N THR A 153 -19.98 -9.06 -10.83
CA THR A 153 -20.40 -7.69 -10.45
C THR A 153 -20.66 -7.51 -8.96
N THR A 154 -20.44 -8.53 -8.11
CA THR A 154 -20.77 -8.46 -6.68
C THR A 154 -19.71 -7.80 -5.81
N LEU A 155 -18.54 -7.47 -6.37
CA LEU A 155 -17.45 -6.81 -5.64
C LEU A 155 -17.58 -5.29 -5.69
N GLY A 156 -17.82 -4.67 -4.53
CA GLY A 156 -17.69 -3.23 -4.38
C GLY A 156 -16.22 -2.78 -4.36
N ASN A 157 -15.95 -1.56 -4.82
CA ASN A 157 -14.62 -0.93 -4.95
C ASN A 157 -13.66 -1.21 -3.77
N ASP A 158 -14.18 -1.16 -2.54
CA ASP A 158 -13.38 -1.28 -1.31
C ASP A 158 -12.75 -2.66 -1.13
N GLN A 159 -13.38 -3.75 -1.59
CA GLN A 159 -12.86 -5.10 -1.38
C GLN A 159 -11.70 -5.46 -2.32
N ILE A 160 -11.55 -4.73 -3.42
CA ILE A 160 -10.55 -5.03 -4.44
C ILE A 160 -9.24 -4.33 -4.11
N LEU A 161 -9.33 -3.07 -3.67
CA LEU A 161 -8.16 -2.24 -3.40
C LEU A 161 -7.87 -2.07 -1.92
N ALA A 162 -8.67 -2.71 -1.03
CA ALA A 162 -8.25 -2.95 0.32
C ALA A 162 -6.90 -3.66 0.27
N THR A 163 -5.87 -2.94 0.71
CA THR A 163 -4.62 -3.54 1.13
C THR A 163 -5.02 -4.52 2.22
N THR A 164 -4.96 -5.80 1.90
CA THR A 164 -4.62 -6.73 2.97
C THR A 164 -3.21 -6.29 3.32
N ASP A 165 -3.08 -5.52 4.40
CA ASP A 165 -1.83 -5.24 5.10
C ASP A 165 -1.31 -6.59 5.59
N ASN A 166 -0.93 -7.44 4.65
CA ASN A 166 -0.42 -8.76 4.92
C ASN A 166 0.95 -8.48 5.49
N TYR A 167 1.12 -8.83 6.76
CA TYR A 167 2.36 -8.82 7.54
C TYR A 167 3.52 -9.63 6.92
N MET A 168 3.35 -10.09 5.68
CA MET A 168 4.25 -10.94 4.93
C MET A 168 4.91 -10.10 3.84
N ASN A 169 6.23 -9.96 3.92
CA ASN A 169 7.08 -9.34 2.91
C ASN A 169 7.18 -10.25 1.67
N TYR A 170 6.12 -10.33 0.89
CA TYR A 170 6.13 -11.04 -0.38
C TYR A 170 7.00 -10.29 -1.40
N ASP A 171 7.78 -11.03 -2.18
CA ASP A 171 8.54 -10.44 -3.28
C ASP A 171 7.61 -10.13 -4.47
N TYR A 172 7.29 -8.84 -4.63
CA TYR A 172 6.49 -8.33 -5.74
C TYR A 172 7.33 -7.90 -6.95
N TYR A 173 8.64 -8.16 -6.96
CA TYR A 173 9.54 -7.77 -8.05
C TYR A 173 8.97 -8.09 -9.43
N HIS A 174 8.49 -9.31 -9.66
CA HIS A 174 7.98 -9.71 -10.97
C HIS A 174 6.68 -8.98 -11.36
N VAL A 175 5.85 -8.60 -10.39
CA VAL A 175 4.65 -7.77 -10.66
C VAL A 175 5.07 -6.37 -11.07
N TYR A 176 6.03 -5.75 -10.36
CA TYR A 176 6.58 -4.45 -10.73
C TYR A 176 7.28 -4.51 -12.09
N TYR A 177 8.02 -5.57 -12.37
CA TYR A 177 8.69 -5.78 -13.65
C TYR A 177 7.70 -5.78 -14.82
N CYS A 178 6.56 -6.48 -14.67
CA CYS A 178 5.47 -6.45 -15.65
C CYS A 178 4.88 -5.04 -15.81
N ILE A 179 4.61 -4.34 -14.70
CA ILE A 179 4.12 -2.96 -14.73
C ILE A 179 5.10 -2.05 -15.49
N PHE A 180 6.40 -2.10 -15.18
CA PHE A 180 7.39 -1.26 -15.85
C PHE A 180 7.60 -1.61 -17.32
N ARG A 181 7.53 -2.90 -17.71
CA ARG A 181 7.51 -3.30 -19.13
C ARG A 181 6.34 -2.64 -19.86
N PHE A 182 5.17 -2.64 -19.25
CA PHE A 182 3.99 -1.96 -19.78
C PHE A 182 4.19 -0.44 -19.87
N LEU A 183 4.67 0.22 -18.80
CA LEU A 183 4.94 1.67 -18.80
C LEU A 183 5.91 2.05 -19.93
N LYS A 184 7.00 1.28 -20.10
CA LYS A 184 8.00 1.51 -21.15
C LYS A 184 7.39 1.36 -22.55
N ALA A 185 6.55 0.35 -22.77
CA ALA A 185 5.86 0.13 -24.03
C ALA A 185 4.89 1.29 -24.38
N GLU A 186 4.20 1.84 -23.39
CA GLU A 186 3.30 2.99 -23.53
C GLU A 186 4.04 4.35 -23.53
N LYS A 187 5.38 4.35 -23.50
CA LYS A 187 6.22 5.56 -23.43
C LYS A 187 5.88 6.44 -22.23
N ALA A 188 5.53 5.80 -21.12
CA ALA A 188 5.46 6.42 -19.80
C ALA A 188 6.80 6.26 -19.08
N ASP A 189 7.10 7.17 -18.16
CA ASP A 189 8.25 7.09 -17.27
C ASP A 189 7.78 7.20 -15.81
N TRP A 190 8.56 6.67 -14.88
CA TRP A 190 8.25 6.67 -13.45
C TRP A 190 9.35 7.40 -12.69
N HIS A 191 8.94 8.32 -11.82
CA HIS A 191 9.79 9.14 -10.99
C HIS A 191 9.63 8.65 -9.55
N PHE A 192 10.71 8.23 -8.92
CA PHE A 192 10.74 7.77 -7.54
C PHE A 192 10.51 8.96 -6.61
N HIS A 193 9.45 8.87 -5.81
CA HIS A 193 9.05 9.92 -4.88
C HIS A 193 8.11 9.34 -3.81
N PRO A 194 8.62 8.50 -2.90
CA PRO A 194 7.78 7.84 -1.92
C PRO A 194 7.19 8.79 -0.86
N ASP A 195 5.89 8.64 -0.61
CA ASP A 195 5.14 9.44 0.36
C ASP A 195 5.64 9.24 1.79
N TYR A 196 6.17 8.06 2.13
CA TYR A 196 6.65 7.78 3.49
C TYR A 196 7.92 8.59 3.83
N LEU A 197 8.79 8.90 2.86
CA LEU A 197 9.95 9.78 3.08
C LEU A 197 9.49 11.22 3.37
N ILE A 198 8.45 11.70 2.69
CA ILE A 198 7.81 13.00 2.98
C ILE A 198 7.27 13.00 4.41
N PHE A 199 6.59 11.92 4.80
CA PHE A 199 6.04 11.77 6.14
C PHE A 199 7.12 11.79 7.22
N LEU A 200 8.19 11.01 7.05
CA LEU A 200 9.33 10.99 7.97
C LEU A 200 10.00 12.35 8.08
N LYS A 201 10.18 13.07 6.96
CA LYS A 201 10.74 14.42 6.97
C LYS A 201 9.83 15.42 7.70
N GLY A 202 8.52 15.27 7.53
CA GLY A 202 7.51 16.05 8.26
C GLY A 202 7.60 15.82 9.76
N LEU A 203 7.70 14.56 10.21
CA LEU A 203 7.87 14.22 11.61
C LEU A 203 9.18 14.77 12.19
N GLU A 204 10.30 14.62 11.49
CA GLU A 204 11.59 15.18 11.89
C GLU A 204 11.50 16.70 12.09
N THR A 205 10.87 17.40 11.13
CA THR A 205 10.67 18.85 11.20
C THR A 205 9.76 19.25 12.37
N GLU A 206 8.70 18.49 12.65
CA GLU A 206 7.82 18.74 13.80
C GLU A 206 8.59 18.58 15.12
N LEU A 207 9.38 17.52 15.26
CA LEU A 207 10.21 17.26 16.44
C LEU A 207 11.29 18.35 16.66
N GLU A 208 11.96 18.80 15.60
CA GLU A 208 12.94 19.89 15.66
C GLU A 208 12.31 21.23 16.07
N ASN A 209 11.05 21.49 15.68
CA ASN A 209 10.34 22.72 16.01
C ASN A 209 9.68 22.69 17.41
N GLU A 210 9.53 21.51 18.02
CA GLU A 210 8.97 21.35 19.38
C GLU A 210 9.89 21.85 20.51
N GLU A 211 11.16 22.19 20.22
CA GLU A 211 12.04 22.93 21.16
C GLU A 211 11.52 24.35 21.52
N SER A 212 10.42 24.82 20.91
CA SER A 212 9.81 26.13 21.17
C SER A 212 8.52 26.11 22.01
N ARG A 213 8.07 24.94 22.50
CA ARG A 213 6.91 24.87 23.42
C ARG A 213 7.39 24.81 24.87
N ASP A 214 6.95 25.80 25.64
CA ASP A 214 7.20 25.92 27.08
C ASP A 214 6.59 24.71 27.83
N PHE A 215 7.44 23.73 28.14
CA PHE A 215 7.08 22.48 28.81
C PHE A 215 6.55 22.68 30.24
N GLU A 216 6.63 23.88 30.83
CA GLU A 216 6.04 24.15 32.15
C GLU A 216 4.50 24.05 32.16
N THR A 217 3.86 24.12 30.98
CA THR A 217 2.41 23.91 30.84
C THR A 217 2.02 22.60 30.15
N TYR A 218 3.01 21.80 29.76
CA TYR A 218 2.79 20.50 29.17
C TYR A 218 2.50 19.48 30.29
N ASP A 219 1.22 19.19 30.50
CA ASP A 219 0.80 18.07 31.33
C ASP A 219 1.09 16.76 30.57
N ALA A 220 2.33 16.30 30.69
CA ALA A 220 2.80 15.04 30.15
C ALA A 220 1.90 13.88 30.59
N GLU A 221 1.31 13.95 31.79
CA GLU A 221 0.39 12.93 32.29
C GLU A 221 -0.90 12.92 31.45
N SER A 222 -1.46 14.08 31.11
CA SER A 222 -2.63 14.18 30.21
C SER A 222 -2.33 13.85 28.75
N ALA A 223 -1.16 14.21 28.23
CA ALA A 223 -0.76 13.91 26.86
C ALA A 223 -0.44 12.42 26.67
N VAL A 224 0.28 11.83 27.62
CA VAL A 224 0.52 10.39 27.72
C VAL A 224 -0.79 9.65 28.02
N LEU A 225 -1.68 10.15 28.88
CA LEU A 225 -3.02 9.56 29.07
C LEU A 225 -3.90 9.67 27.82
N ASN A 226 -3.71 10.67 26.97
CA ASN A 226 -4.43 10.80 25.69
C ASN A 226 -3.83 9.90 24.60
N GLN A 227 -2.50 9.72 24.58
CA GLN A 227 -1.83 8.74 23.73
C GLN A 227 -2.08 7.30 24.20
N ILE A 228 -2.05 7.01 25.50
CA ILE A 228 -2.46 5.75 26.13
C ILE A 228 -3.97 5.51 25.92
N LYS A 229 -4.85 6.52 26.02
CA LYS A 229 -6.27 6.33 25.63
C LYS A 229 -6.47 6.13 24.14
N ALA A 230 -5.56 6.61 23.28
CA ALA A 230 -5.58 6.41 21.84
C ALA A 230 -4.89 5.11 21.38
N ALA A 231 -3.91 4.60 22.15
CA ALA A 231 -3.02 3.50 21.77
C ALA A 231 -3.13 2.25 22.67
N SER A 232 -3.66 2.34 23.89
CA SER A 232 -3.70 1.20 24.82
C SER A 232 -4.94 0.35 24.64
N PHE A 233 -4.78 -0.71 23.85
CA PHE A 233 -4.69 -2.05 24.44
C PHE A 233 -3.79 -2.90 23.54
N LYS A 234 -2.49 -2.84 23.81
CA LYS A 234 -1.57 -3.96 23.71
C LYS A 234 -0.60 -3.84 24.87
N GLU A 235 -0.79 -4.70 25.86
CA GLU A 235 0.31 -5.18 26.69
C GLU A 235 1.13 -6.10 25.77
N GLU A 236 2.03 -5.51 25.00
CA GLU A 236 3.22 -6.19 24.52
C GLU A 236 4.37 -5.56 25.32
N SER A 237 5.17 -6.42 25.93
CA SER A 237 6.23 -6.10 26.87
C SER A 237 7.10 -4.93 26.42
N ASP A 238 7.35 -4.01 27.35
CA ASP A 238 8.26 -2.86 27.21
C ASP A 238 9.69 -3.24 26.76
N GLU A 239 10.04 -4.53 26.70
CA GLU A 239 11.35 -5.02 26.22
C GLU A 239 11.49 -5.09 24.69
N ASP A 240 10.40 -5.10 23.89
CA ASP A 240 10.49 -5.18 22.42
C ASP A 240 10.46 -3.80 21.72
N PHE A 241 10.06 -2.74 22.42
CA PHE A 241 10.06 -1.38 21.86
C PHE A 241 11.44 -0.69 21.91
N GLU A 242 12.39 -1.19 22.70
CA GLU A 242 13.76 -0.68 22.73
C GLU A 242 14.61 -1.13 21.52
N GLY A 243 14.13 -2.10 20.72
CA GLY A 243 14.86 -2.65 19.56
C GLY A 243 14.46 -2.06 18.19
N HIS A 244 13.29 -1.43 18.09
CA HIS A 244 12.82 -0.77 16.87
C HIS A 244 12.96 0.74 17.03
N GLY A 245 14.21 1.23 16.93
CA GLY A 245 14.47 2.66 16.87
C GLY A 245 13.55 3.30 15.82
N PHE A 246 12.88 4.39 16.19
CA PHE A 246 12.20 5.24 15.22
C PHE A 246 13.19 5.49 14.07
N LEU A 247 12.88 4.99 12.88
CA LEU A 247 13.75 5.15 11.72
C LEU A 247 13.94 6.66 11.49
N ASN A 248 15.16 7.14 11.70
CA ASN A 248 15.53 8.51 11.36
C ASN A 248 15.41 8.66 9.84
N PHE A 249 14.84 9.77 9.37
CA PHE A 249 14.73 10.09 7.95
C PHE A 249 16.05 9.89 7.19
N GLN A 250 17.18 10.26 7.80
CA GLN A 250 18.50 10.10 7.21
C GLN A 250 18.93 8.62 7.09
N ASP A 251 18.63 7.80 8.11
CA ASP A 251 18.95 6.36 8.09
C ASP A 251 18.12 5.64 7.02
N GLU A 252 16.86 6.02 6.87
CA GLU A 252 15.97 5.48 5.84
C GLU A 252 16.39 5.90 4.42
N LEU A 253 16.85 7.14 4.24
CA LEU A 253 17.45 7.60 2.99
C LEU A 253 18.68 6.77 2.60
N GLU A 254 19.58 6.50 3.54
CA GLU A 254 20.76 5.65 3.27
C GLU A 254 20.34 4.19 3.05
N HIS A 255 19.37 3.67 3.80
CA HIS A 255 18.84 2.33 3.63
C HIS A 255 18.33 2.10 2.21
N GLU A 256 17.50 3.01 1.67
CA GLU A 256 16.99 2.91 0.30
C GLU A 256 18.10 2.97 -0.78
N LYS A 257 19.18 3.72 -0.53
CA LYS A 257 20.33 3.77 -1.44
C LYS A 257 21.07 2.45 -1.49
N GLU A 258 21.32 1.85 -0.33
CA GLU A 258 22.08 0.62 -0.19
C GLU A 258 21.26 -0.62 -0.57
N ASN A 259 19.95 -0.57 -0.31
CA ASN A 259 19.01 -1.69 -0.50
C ASN A 259 17.81 -1.24 -1.33
N PRO A 260 17.98 -0.96 -2.64
CA PRO A 260 16.87 -0.51 -3.47
C PRO A 260 15.68 -1.48 -3.42
N SER A 261 14.48 -0.95 -3.20
CA SER A 261 13.25 -1.74 -3.15
C SER A 261 13.03 -2.60 -4.41
N ALA A 262 12.18 -3.63 -4.30
CA ALA A 262 11.81 -4.47 -5.45
C ALA A 262 11.28 -3.65 -6.65
N MET A 263 10.60 -2.53 -6.37
CA MET A 263 10.10 -1.60 -7.38
C MET A 263 11.24 -0.88 -8.11
N VAL A 264 12.21 -0.32 -7.38
CA VAL A 264 13.37 0.37 -7.97
C VAL A 264 14.23 -0.60 -8.79
N ARG A 265 14.47 -1.81 -8.27
CA ARG A 265 15.21 -2.85 -9.00
C ARG A 265 14.50 -3.24 -10.31
N ALA A 266 13.19 -3.48 -10.25
CA ALA A 266 12.40 -3.81 -11.43
C ALA A 266 12.42 -2.68 -12.50
N TYR A 267 12.37 -1.41 -12.07
CA TYR A 267 12.52 -0.28 -13.00
C TYR A 267 13.89 -0.30 -13.69
N TYR A 268 14.97 -0.48 -12.92
CA TYR A 268 16.33 -0.53 -13.46
C TYR A 268 16.47 -1.63 -14.52
N ASP A 269 15.97 -2.83 -14.26
CA ASP A 269 16.07 -3.95 -15.19
C ASP A 269 15.28 -3.72 -16.49
N VAL A 270 14.18 -2.97 -16.42
CA VAL A 270 13.37 -2.66 -17.61
C VAL A 270 13.93 -1.48 -18.39
N TYR A 271 14.34 -0.40 -17.72
CA TYR A 271 14.74 0.86 -18.36
C TYR A 271 16.25 0.97 -18.60
N GLY A 272 17.07 0.19 -17.90
CA GLY A 272 18.53 0.21 -17.98
C GLY A 272 19.17 1.44 -17.30
N LYS A 273 18.40 2.17 -16.49
CA LYS A 273 18.81 3.36 -15.75
C LYS A 273 18.05 3.42 -14.42
N TRP A 274 18.60 4.14 -13.43
CA TRP A 274 17.87 4.46 -12.20
C TRP A 274 16.71 5.43 -12.51
N PRO A 275 15.58 5.32 -11.79
CA PRO A 275 14.47 6.27 -11.96
C PRO A 275 14.89 7.66 -11.49
N GLU A 276 14.26 8.70 -12.06
CA GLU A 276 14.44 10.05 -11.55
C GLU A 276 14.00 10.12 -10.08
N GLY A 277 14.73 10.88 -9.25
CA GLY A 277 14.51 10.91 -7.79
C GLY A 277 15.22 9.78 -7.02
N PHE A 278 15.84 8.82 -7.71
CA PHE A 278 16.69 7.80 -7.08
C PHE A 278 18.17 7.96 -7.49
N PRO A 279 19.14 7.90 -6.56
CA PRO A 279 18.95 7.78 -5.11
C PRO A 279 18.28 9.02 -4.52
N PRO A 280 17.43 8.86 -3.47
CA PRO A 280 16.73 9.98 -2.88
C PRO A 280 17.69 10.93 -2.18
N LYS A 281 17.38 12.23 -2.26
CA LYS A 281 18.15 13.30 -1.63
C LYS A 281 17.30 14.06 -0.63
N ALA A 282 17.88 14.44 0.50
CA ALA A 282 17.16 15.16 1.54
C ALA A 282 16.51 16.46 1.05
N GLU A 283 17.14 17.20 0.12
CA GLU A 283 16.59 18.45 -0.43
C GLU A 283 15.36 18.30 -1.36
N GLU A 284 14.95 17.07 -1.66
CA GLU A 284 13.79 16.76 -2.50
C GLU A 284 12.50 16.53 -1.70
N TYR A 285 12.60 16.38 -0.37
CA TYR A 285 11.49 16.12 0.58
C TYR A 285 11.33 17.30 1.55
#